data_AF-A0A2D5QP20-F1
#
_entry.id   AF-A0A2D5QP20-F1
#
_cell.length_a   1.000
_cell.length_b   1.000
_cell.length_c   1.000
_cell.angle_alpha   90.00
_cell.angle_beta   90.00
_cell.angle_gamma   90.00
#
_symmetry.space_group_name_H-M   'P 1'
#
loop_
_entity.id
_entity.type
_entity.pdbx_description
1 polymer ?
#
loop_
_entity_poly.entity_id
_entity_poly.type
_entity_poly.pdbx_seq_one_letter_code
_entity_poly.pdbx_strand_id
1 'polypeptide(L)'
;MILRALFILCTLFIIACGDDSDSTEIVAGAETEAGAETEAGAETEAGEETEAGEETEALEIVGEYEDDYMTAHIITSETWTQTYMGGMPSIFHIRSVNADARYLIAENDETNEYNPSLWSRMDWTYNSDELWYCQVTFDAESAELAEAIEAPDASDPSTSGCGMFPWSKLNLQ
;
A
#
# COMPACT_ATOMS: atom_id res chain seq x y z
N MET A 1 23.00 -11.48 49.83
CA MET A 1 23.57 -12.69 50.45
C MET A 1 23.22 -13.89 49.58
N ILE A 2 24.26 -14.59 49.08
CA ILE A 2 24.27 -16.01 48.66
C ILE A 2 23.47 -16.33 47.36
N LEU A 3 24.09 -16.33 46.17
CA LEU A 3 24.97 -17.37 45.59
C LEU A 3 24.26 -18.71 45.35
N ARG A 4 23.98 -19.03 44.07
CA ARG A 4 24.16 -20.38 43.51
C ARG A 4 24.53 -20.31 42.02
N ALA A 5 25.79 -20.60 41.74
CA ALA A 5 26.29 -21.03 40.45
C ALA A 5 26.35 -22.56 40.44
N LEU A 6 25.91 -23.20 39.35
CA LEU A 6 26.42 -24.49 38.83
C LEU A 6 25.85 -24.66 37.38
N PHE A 7 26.54 -24.49 36.25
CA PHE A 7 27.74 -25.16 35.67
C PHE A 7 27.38 -26.47 34.90
N ILE A 8 27.90 -26.57 33.66
CA ILE A 8 28.24 -27.80 32.88
C ILE A 8 27.06 -28.41 32.06
N LEU A 9 27.10 -28.74 30.76
CA LEU A 9 28.13 -29.26 29.81
C LEU A 9 27.62 -29.02 28.34
N CYS A 10 28.42 -28.52 27.38
CA CYS A 10 29.13 -29.28 26.30
C CYS A 10 28.27 -30.39 25.65
N THR A 11 28.18 -30.64 24.33
CA THR A 11 28.85 -30.26 23.06
C THR A 11 28.06 -31.02 21.96
N LEU A 12 28.00 -30.63 20.70
CA LEU A 12 28.88 -31.14 19.64
C LEU A 12 28.61 -30.44 18.30
N PHE A 13 29.68 -30.02 17.65
CA PHE A 13 29.81 -29.70 16.23
C PHE A 13 29.82 -30.96 15.37
N ILE A 14 29.25 -30.92 14.15
CA ILE A 14 29.77 -31.68 13.00
C ILE A 14 29.72 -30.79 11.75
N ILE A 15 30.91 -30.56 11.19
CA ILE A 15 31.20 -29.97 9.88
C ILE A 15 31.16 -31.08 8.83
N ALA A 16 30.61 -30.81 7.65
CA ALA A 16 30.96 -31.55 6.44
C ALA A 16 30.99 -30.59 5.24
N CYS A 17 32.19 -30.12 4.90
CA CYS A 17 32.55 -29.71 3.53
C CYS A 17 33.09 -30.95 2.81
N GLY A 18 32.55 -31.25 1.63
CA GLY A 18 33.13 -32.19 0.68
C GLY A 18 33.72 -31.40 -0.49
N ASP A 19 34.97 -31.72 -0.82
CA ASP A 19 35.90 -31.03 -1.72
C ASP A 19 36.12 -31.86 -2.99
N ASP A 20 36.37 -31.15 -4.10
CA ASP A 20 37.23 -31.49 -5.25
C ASP A 20 36.75 -32.27 -6.52
N SER A 21 37.04 -31.62 -7.66
CA SER A 21 37.46 -32.10 -9.00
C SER A 21 36.53 -32.90 -9.94
N ASP A 22 36.26 -32.37 -11.16
CA ASP A 22 36.92 -32.79 -12.43
C ASP A 22 36.26 -32.14 -13.68
N SER A 23 36.99 -32.15 -14.81
CA SER A 23 36.85 -31.31 -16.00
C SER A 23 36.10 -31.96 -17.19
N THR A 24 35.67 -31.12 -18.16
CA THR A 24 35.37 -31.44 -19.59
C THR A 24 34.14 -32.33 -19.86
N GLU A 25 33.35 -32.24 -20.93
CA GLU A 25 33.55 -31.91 -22.35
C GLU A 25 32.24 -31.32 -22.94
N ILE A 26 32.41 -30.66 -24.09
CA ILE A 26 31.39 -30.02 -24.90
C ILE A 26 30.77 -31.07 -25.83
N VAL A 27 29.45 -31.12 -25.95
CA VAL A 27 28.81 -31.76 -27.11
C VAL A 27 27.67 -30.90 -27.63
N ALA A 28 27.94 -30.29 -28.78
CA ALA A 28 26.94 -29.72 -29.66
C ALA A 28 26.15 -30.87 -30.32
N GLY A 29 24.83 -30.70 -30.36
CA GLY A 29 23.92 -31.59 -31.09
C GLY A 29 22.65 -30.81 -31.40
N ALA A 30 22.67 -30.08 -32.51
CA ALA A 30 21.51 -29.46 -33.09
C ALA A 30 20.69 -30.52 -33.83
N GLU A 31 19.39 -30.60 -33.56
CA GLU A 31 18.42 -31.19 -34.48
C GLU A 31 17.16 -30.33 -34.39
N THR A 32 17.03 -29.42 -35.36
CA THR A 32 15.79 -28.78 -35.78
C THR A 32 14.89 -29.84 -36.41
N GLU A 33 13.64 -29.95 -35.98
CA GLU A 33 12.57 -30.47 -36.84
C GLU A 33 11.29 -29.67 -36.65
N ALA A 34 10.73 -29.30 -37.79
CA ALA A 34 9.55 -28.50 -37.98
C ALA A 34 8.28 -29.34 -37.81
N GLY A 35 7.20 -28.71 -37.35
CA GLY A 35 5.86 -29.26 -37.35
C GLY A 35 4.84 -28.15 -37.24
N ALA A 36 4.42 -27.62 -38.39
CA ALA A 36 3.22 -26.81 -38.51
C ALA A 36 2.00 -27.69 -38.21
N GLU A 37 0.97 -27.15 -37.56
CA GLU A 37 -0.42 -27.30 -38.01
C GLU A 37 -1.22 -26.13 -37.41
N THR A 38 -1.90 -25.42 -38.30
CA THR A 38 -2.91 -24.39 -38.04
C THR A 38 -4.21 -25.06 -37.60
N GLU A 39 -4.84 -24.57 -36.53
CA GLU A 39 -6.27 -24.81 -36.29
C GLU A 39 -6.99 -23.49 -36.03
N ALA A 40 -7.94 -23.22 -36.90
CA ALA A 40 -8.90 -22.14 -36.79
C ALA A 40 -9.98 -22.52 -35.77
N GLY A 41 -10.29 -21.60 -34.86
CA GLY A 41 -11.44 -21.70 -33.99
C GLY A 41 -11.93 -20.29 -33.69
N ALA A 42 -12.82 -19.79 -34.53
CA ALA A 42 -13.61 -18.61 -34.23
C ALA A 42 -14.84 -19.09 -33.46
N GLU A 43 -15.05 -18.62 -32.23
CA GLU A 43 -16.38 -18.50 -31.66
C GLU A 43 -16.38 -17.23 -30.78
N THR A 44 -17.17 -16.26 -31.22
CA THR A 44 -17.57 -15.07 -30.47
C THR A 44 -18.34 -15.45 -29.22
N GLU A 45 -17.95 -14.91 -28.07
CA GLU A 45 -18.84 -14.81 -26.91
C GLU A 45 -18.88 -13.34 -26.47
N ALA A 46 -20.06 -12.75 -26.62
CA ALA A 46 -20.42 -11.48 -26.01
C ALA A 46 -20.46 -11.70 -24.49
N GLY A 47 -19.62 -10.96 -23.77
CA GLY A 47 -19.58 -10.95 -22.31
C GLY A 47 -19.69 -9.53 -21.83
N GLU A 48 -20.93 -9.05 -21.73
CA GLU A 48 -21.42 -8.13 -20.70
C GLU A 48 -20.42 -7.05 -20.23
N GLU A 49 -20.40 -5.92 -20.92
CA GLU A 49 -20.00 -4.63 -20.33
C GLU A 49 -21.03 -4.33 -19.22
N THR A 50 -20.86 -4.96 -18.06
CA THR A 50 -21.52 -4.52 -16.84
C THR A 50 -20.76 -3.30 -16.40
N GLU A 51 -21.02 -2.18 -17.06
CA GLU A 51 -20.78 -0.85 -16.50
C GLU A 51 -21.77 -0.71 -15.34
N ALA A 52 -21.51 -1.44 -14.27
CA ALA A 52 -21.89 -1.01 -12.94
C ALA A 52 -21.07 0.26 -12.71
N GLY A 53 -21.63 1.37 -13.17
CA GLY A 53 -21.26 2.67 -12.66
C GLY A 53 -21.54 2.63 -11.17
N GLU A 54 -20.53 2.20 -10.42
CA GLU A 54 -20.44 2.39 -8.99
C GLU A 54 -20.66 3.88 -8.79
N GLU A 55 -21.78 4.26 -8.17
CA GLU A 55 -21.97 5.63 -7.70
C GLU A 55 -20.85 5.88 -6.70
N THR A 56 -19.72 6.37 -7.21
CA THR A 56 -18.61 6.79 -6.39
C THR A 56 -19.14 8.02 -5.65
N GLU A 57 -19.33 7.89 -4.33
CA GLU A 57 -19.74 9.02 -3.52
C GLU A 57 -18.75 10.16 -3.73
N ALA A 58 -19.26 11.38 -3.91
CA ALA A 58 -18.42 12.52 -4.20
C ALA A 58 -17.57 12.89 -2.98
N LEU A 59 -16.25 13.01 -3.17
CA LEU A 59 -15.35 13.46 -2.12
C LEU A 59 -15.61 14.93 -1.76
N GLU A 60 -15.95 15.20 -0.50
CA GLU A 60 -16.33 16.54 -0.03
C GLU A 60 -15.13 17.46 0.31
N ILE A 61 -13.93 16.88 0.44
CA ILE A 61 -12.70 17.57 0.87
C ILE A 61 -11.74 17.89 -0.29
N VAL A 62 -12.25 18.06 -1.51
CA VAL A 62 -11.45 18.49 -2.66
C VAL A 62 -10.91 19.91 -2.40
N GLY A 63 -9.59 20.09 -2.58
CA GLY A 63 -8.93 21.36 -2.32
C GLY A 63 -7.41 21.24 -2.22
N GLU A 64 -6.77 22.39 -1.96
CA GLU A 64 -5.35 22.49 -1.67
C GLU A 64 -5.18 22.88 -0.20
N TYR A 65 -4.36 22.11 0.53
CA TYR A 65 -4.17 22.27 1.97
C TYR A 65 -2.68 22.20 2.33
N GLU A 66 -2.34 22.75 3.49
CA GLU A 66 -1.08 22.49 4.18
C GLU A 66 -1.40 21.92 5.56
N ASP A 67 -0.74 20.84 5.95
CA ASP A 67 -0.90 20.27 7.29
C ASP A 67 0.01 20.93 8.34
N ASP A 68 -0.21 20.60 9.61
CA ASP A 68 0.58 21.14 10.73
C ASP A 68 2.08 20.74 10.69
N TYR A 69 2.47 19.87 9.74
CA TYR A 69 3.84 19.42 9.51
C TYR A 69 4.46 20.02 8.23
N MET A 70 3.79 21.02 7.64
CA MET A 70 4.21 21.67 6.39
C MET A 70 4.20 20.73 5.17
N THR A 71 3.34 19.72 5.18
CA THR A 71 3.08 18.87 4.02
C THR A 71 2.00 19.54 3.17
N ALA A 72 2.30 19.75 1.90
CA ALA A 72 1.30 20.21 0.94
C ALA A 72 0.41 19.04 0.50
N HIS A 73 -0.91 19.24 0.54
CA HIS A 73 -1.92 18.28 0.09
C HIS A 73 -2.70 18.87 -1.07
N ILE A 74 -2.75 18.15 -2.20
CA ILE A 74 -3.64 18.47 -3.33
C ILE A 74 -4.62 17.31 -3.45
N ILE A 75 -5.89 17.58 -3.15
CA ILE A 75 -6.96 16.60 -3.12
C ILE A 75 -7.91 16.90 -4.28
N THR A 76 -8.06 15.94 -5.20
CA THR A 76 -9.02 15.96 -6.30
C THR A 76 -10.03 14.82 -6.11
N SER A 77 -10.99 14.66 -7.03
CA SER A 77 -11.88 13.49 -7.00
C SER A 77 -11.19 12.18 -7.36
N GLU A 78 -10.00 12.24 -7.97
CA GLU A 78 -9.29 11.06 -8.50
C GLU A 78 -7.98 10.77 -7.77
N THR A 79 -7.35 11.79 -7.20
CA THR A 79 -6.04 11.66 -6.54
C THR A 79 -5.91 12.51 -5.30
N TRP A 80 -5.14 12.01 -4.35
CA TRP A 80 -4.58 12.79 -3.25
C TRP A 80 -3.06 12.80 -3.40
N THR A 81 -2.48 13.97 -3.60
CA THR A 81 -1.02 14.14 -3.66
C THR A 81 -0.52 14.78 -2.37
N GLN A 82 0.51 14.20 -1.75
CA GLN A 82 1.16 14.72 -0.56
C GLN A 82 2.62 15.05 -0.86
N THR A 83 3.05 16.27 -0.57
CA THR A 83 4.43 16.71 -0.81
C THR A 83 5.01 17.31 0.47
N TYR A 84 5.85 16.54 1.14
CA TYR A 84 6.65 17.05 2.25
C TYR A 84 7.73 18.00 1.72
N MET A 85 8.07 19.05 2.48
CA MET A 85 9.06 20.04 2.06
C MET A 85 10.40 19.41 1.64
N GLY A 86 10.75 19.58 0.37
CA GLY A 86 12.00 19.08 -0.20
C GLY A 86 12.00 17.58 -0.51
N GLY A 87 10.89 16.88 -0.28
CA GLY A 87 10.66 15.50 -0.70
C GLY A 87 10.06 15.40 -2.11
N MET A 88 10.02 14.18 -2.63
CA MET A 88 9.23 13.87 -3.84
C MET A 88 7.74 13.75 -3.46
N PRO A 89 6.81 14.15 -4.34
CA PRO A 89 5.39 13.96 -4.10
C PRO A 89 5.06 12.47 -4.01
N SER A 90 4.20 12.10 -3.06
CA SER A 90 3.52 10.81 -3.02
C SER A 90 2.12 10.98 -3.57
N ILE A 91 1.74 10.18 -4.55
CA ILE A 91 0.44 10.22 -5.24
C ILE A 91 -0.37 9.00 -4.82
N PHE A 92 -1.61 9.23 -4.41
CA PHE A 92 -2.58 8.19 -4.04
C PHE A 92 -3.77 8.28 -5.00
N HIS A 93 -4.00 7.23 -5.79
CA HIS A 93 -5.11 7.14 -6.74
C HIS A 93 -6.37 6.67 -6.02
N ILE A 94 -7.35 7.55 -5.89
CA ILE A 94 -8.60 7.27 -5.18
C ILE A 94 -9.39 6.24 -5.99
N ARG A 95 -9.74 5.13 -5.36
CA ARG A 95 -10.48 4.02 -5.97
C ARG A 95 -11.91 3.94 -5.47
N SER A 96 -12.15 4.24 -4.21
CA SER A 96 -13.49 4.33 -3.64
C SER A 96 -13.55 5.36 -2.52
N VAL A 97 -14.75 5.89 -2.29
CA VAL A 97 -15.04 6.89 -1.26
C VAL A 97 -16.31 6.45 -0.52
N ASN A 98 -16.27 6.56 0.80
CA ASN A 98 -17.44 6.46 1.66
C ASN A 98 -17.56 7.79 2.42
N ALA A 99 -18.37 8.70 1.88
CA ALA A 99 -18.55 10.05 2.40
C ALA A 99 -19.32 10.04 3.74
N ASP A 100 -20.27 9.13 3.91
CA ASP A 100 -21.03 8.97 5.16
C ASP A 100 -20.13 8.56 6.33
N ALA A 101 -19.22 7.61 6.10
CA ALA A 101 -18.24 7.15 7.08
C ALA A 101 -16.94 7.97 7.08
N ARG A 102 -16.79 8.89 6.12
CA ARG A 102 -15.64 9.79 5.93
C ARG A 102 -14.30 9.09 5.79
N TYR A 103 -14.22 8.14 4.87
CA TYR A 103 -12.95 7.57 4.46
C TYR A 103 -12.91 7.31 2.95
N LEU A 104 -11.70 7.13 2.44
CA LEU A 104 -11.45 6.70 1.07
C LEU A 104 -10.39 5.60 1.05
N ILE A 105 -10.46 4.79 0.00
CA ILE A 105 -9.47 3.78 -0.32
C ILE A 105 -8.73 4.22 -1.57
N ALA A 106 -7.41 4.21 -1.50
CA ALA A 106 -6.54 4.64 -2.60
C ALA A 106 -5.44 3.62 -2.86
N GLU A 107 -5.09 3.48 -4.13
CA GLU A 107 -3.90 2.75 -4.55
C GLU A 107 -2.71 3.70 -4.61
N ASN A 108 -1.61 3.32 -3.99
CA ASN A 108 -0.38 4.10 -3.98
C ASN A 108 0.27 4.02 -5.37
N ASP A 109 0.59 5.17 -5.95
CA ASP A 109 1.24 5.23 -7.26
C ASP A 109 2.54 4.39 -7.28
N GLU A 110 2.78 3.70 -8.40
CA GLU A 110 3.95 2.83 -8.59
C GLU A 110 5.28 3.57 -8.49
N THR A 111 5.25 4.90 -8.68
CA THR A 111 6.43 5.78 -8.60
C THR A 111 6.66 6.35 -7.20
N ASN A 112 5.76 6.11 -6.24
CA ASN A 112 5.96 6.54 -4.86
C ASN A 112 7.21 5.89 -4.27
N GLU A 113 8.00 6.69 -3.54
CA GLU A 113 9.21 6.21 -2.86
C GLU A 113 8.91 5.14 -1.80
N TYR A 114 7.72 5.21 -1.20
CA TYR A 114 7.27 4.33 -0.14
C TYR A 114 5.98 3.62 -0.54
N ASN A 115 5.94 2.31 -0.29
CA ASN A 115 4.77 1.44 -0.49
C ASN A 115 4.15 1.53 -1.90
N PRO A 116 4.94 1.52 -3.00
CA PRO A 116 4.40 1.61 -4.34
C PRO A 116 3.49 0.40 -4.63
N SER A 117 2.38 0.64 -5.32
CA SER A 117 1.40 -0.39 -5.71
C SER A 117 0.74 -1.14 -4.53
N LEU A 118 0.85 -0.60 -3.32
CA LEU A 118 0.06 -1.03 -2.16
C LEU A 118 -1.14 -0.13 -1.96
N TRP A 119 -1.95 -0.44 -0.96
CA TRP A 119 -3.22 0.24 -0.71
C TRP A 119 -3.18 1.04 0.59
N SER A 120 -3.76 2.23 0.51
CA SER A 120 -3.93 3.15 1.63
C SER A 120 -5.41 3.34 1.95
N ARG A 121 -5.69 3.51 3.24
CA ARG A 121 -6.96 4.04 3.73
C ARG A 121 -6.72 5.38 4.39
N MET A 122 -7.50 6.38 3.98
CA MET A 122 -7.42 7.74 4.49
C MET A 122 -8.79 8.15 5.02
N ASP A 123 -8.86 8.49 6.30
CA ASP A 123 -10.07 8.91 6.98
C ASP A 123 -9.99 10.41 7.26
N TRP A 124 -11.14 11.10 7.23
CA TRP A 124 -11.24 12.50 7.60
C TRP A 124 -12.34 12.75 8.63
N THR A 125 -12.19 13.83 9.39
CA THR A 125 -13.20 14.27 10.34
C THR A 125 -13.20 15.78 10.48
N TYR A 126 -14.26 16.32 11.08
CA TYR A 126 -14.37 17.72 11.44
C TYR A 126 -14.43 17.85 12.96
N ASN A 127 -13.55 18.70 13.51
CA ASN A 127 -13.64 19.12 14.90
C ASN A 127 -13.68 20.65 14.94
N SER A 128 -14.77 21.21 15.45
CA SER A 128 -14.97 22.67 15.54
C SER A 128 -14.79 23.41 14.19
N ASP A 129 -15.36 22.84 13.12
CA ASP A 129 -15.24 23.29 11.71
C ASP A 129 -13.84 23.17 11.09
N GLU A 130 -12.88 22.61 11.81
CA GLU A 130 -11.53 22.34 11.31
C GLU A 130 -11.48 20.93 10.71
N LEU A 131 -10.88 20.79 9.52
CA LEU A 131 -10.70 19.51 8.84
C LEU A 131 -9.44 18.81 9.35
N TRP A 132 -9.57 17.52 9.63
CA TRP A 132 -8.49 16.65 10.08
C TRP A 132 -8.47 15.38 9.23
N TYR A 133 -7.28 14.84 8.96
CA TYR A 133 -7.13 13.55 8.28
C TYR A 133 -6.19 12.60 9.02
N CYS A 134 -6.38 11.32 8.78
CA CYS A 134 -5.53 10.24 9.23
C CYS A 134 -5.33 9.24 8.10
N GLN A 135 -4.07 8.91 7.77
CA GLN A 135 -3.76 7.78 6.93
C GLN A 135 -3.58 6.54 7.81
N VAL A 136 -4.62 5.73 7.90
CA VAL A 136 -4.74 4.64 8.88
C VAL A 136 -3.88 3.44 8.50
N THR A 137 -3.79 3.16 7.20
CA THR A 137 -2.85 2.22 6.63
C THR A 137 -2.28 2.79 5.34
N PHE A 138 -1.07 2.36 4.99
CA PHE A 138 -0.32 2.82 3.83
C PHE A 138 0.33 1.68 3.03
N ASP A 139 0.17 0.43 3.48
CA ASP A 139 0.88 -0.75 2.99
C ASP A 139 0.00 -2.00 2.91
N ALA A 140 -1.32 -1.84 2.82
CA ALA A 140 -2.22 -2.98 2.66
C ALA A 140 -2.02 -3.67 1.31
N GLU A 141 -2.08 -5.00 1.27
CA GLU A 141 -1.85 -5.79 0.05
C GLU A 141 -3.01 -5.69 -0.96
N SER A 142 -4.19 -5.23 -0.52
CA SER A 142 -5.38 -5.06 -1.38
C SER A 142 -6.32 -3.97 -0.86
N ALA A 143 -7.24 -3.53 -1.72
CA ALA A 143 -8.29 -2.57 -1.38
C ALA A 143 -9.16 -3.07 -0.22
N GLU A 144 -9.54 -4.33 -0.26
CA GLU A 144 -10.41 -4.95 0.75
C GLU A 144 -9.72 -5.04 2.11
N LEU A 145 -8.40 -5.29 2.12
CA LEU A 145 -7.61 -5.28 3.35
C LEU A 145 -7.46 -3.87 3.92
N ALA A 146 -7.29 -2.86 3.06
CA ALA A 146 -7.26 -1.45 3.49
C ALA A 146 -8.61 -1.01 4.08
N GLU A 147 -9.72 -1.41 3.45
CA GLU A 147 -11.08 -1.09 3.90
C GLU A 147 -11.42 -1.77 5.23
N ALA A 148 -10.97 -3.03 5.43
CA ALA A 148 -11.22 -3.79 6.64
C ALA A 148 -10.49 -3.26 7.90
N ILE A 149 -9.58 -2.30 7.76
CA ILE A 149 -8.92 -1.67 8.90
C ILE A 149 -9.95 -0.92 9.76
N GLU A 150 -9.80 -1.00 11.09
CA GLU A 150 -10.68 -0.28 12.02
C GLU A 150 -10.55 1.23 11.83
N ALA A 151 -11.68 1.94 11.87
CA ALA A 151 -11.70 3.39 11.77
C ALA A 151 -10.91 4.02 12.94
N PRO A 152 -10.12 5.07 12.69
CA PRO A 152 -9.37 5.78 13.73
C PRO A 152 -10.33 6.50 14.69
N ASP A 153 -9.89 6.68 15.95
CA ASP A 153 -10.68 7.41 16.95
C ASP A 153 -10.68 8.91 16.61
N ALA A 154 -11.83 9.42 16.18
CA ALA A 154 -12.02 10.82 15.79
C ALA A 154 -12.53 11.71 16.93
N SER A 155 -12.58 11.24 18.18
CA SER A 155 -13.20 11.97 19.30
C SER A 155 -12.42 13.21 19.74
N ASP A 156 -11.08 13.18 19.67
CA ASP A 156 -10.19 14.31 19.91
C ASP A 156 -8.98 14.27 18.96
N PRO A 157 -9.18 14.64 17.67
CA PRO A 157 -8.17 14.48 16.63
C PRO A 157 -6.91 15.31 16.89
N SER A 158 -7.04 16.39 17.67
CA SER A 158 -5.93 17.28 18.02
C SER A 158 -4.91 16.66 18.97
N THR A 159 -5.27 15.58 19.68
CA THR A 159 -4.41 14.97 20.70
C THR A 159 -4.06 13.51 20.41
N SER A 160 -4.93 12.75 19.74
CA SER A 160 -4.73 11.32 19.51
C SER A 160 -5.69 10.76 18.45
N GLY A 161 -5.57 9.46 18.16
CA GLY A 161 -6.58 8.69 17.43
C GLY A 161 -6.14 8.17 16.07
N CYS A 162 -5.07 8.73 15.50
CA CYS A 162 -4.44 8.22 14.28
C CYS A 162 -3.30 7.24 14.64
N GLY A 163 -3.67 6.05 15.11
CA GLY A 163 -2.73 5.09 15.67
C GLY A 163 -2.09 5.59 16.97
N MET A 164 -0.77 5.78 16.97
CA MET A 164 -0.02 6.31 18.13
C MET A 164 0.16 7.83 18.11
N PHE A 165 -0.40 8.52 17.11
CA PHE A 165 -0.23 9.95 16.86
C PHE A 165 -1.58 10.67 16.85
N PRO A 166 -1.60 12.01 17.05
CA PRO A 166 -2.76 12.82 16.69
C PRO A 166 -3.03 12.75 15.19
N TRP A 167 -4.22 13.18 14.80
CA TRP A 167 -4.55 13.40 13.40
C TRP A 167 -3.83 14.65 12.88
N SER A 168 -3.69 14.74 11.57
CA SER A 168 -3.13 15.93 10.92
C SER A 168 -4.25 16.89 10.55
N LYS A 169 -4.17 18.13 11.03
CA LYS A 169 -5.08 19.20 10.59
C LYS A 169 -4.77 19.59 9.15
N LEU A 170 -5.80 19.78 8.33
CA LEU A 170 -5.66 20.33 6.97
C LEU A 170 -6.08 21.79 6.96
N ASN A 171 -5.10 22.69 6.78
CA ASN A 171 -5.35 24.13 6.66
C ASN A 171 -5.47 24.50 5.18
N LEU A 172 -6.66 24.93 4.77
CA LEU A 172 -6.94 25.35 3.40
C LEU A 172 -5.98 26.48 2.98
N GLN A 173 -5.41 26.36 1.78
CA GLN A 173 -4.51 27.36 1.19
C GLN A 173 -5.24 28.42 0.36
#